data_AF-T1HZ97-F1
#
_entry.id   AF-T1HZ97-F1
#
_cell.length_a   1.000
_cell.length_b   1.000
_cell.length_c   1.000
_cell.angle_alpha   90.00
_cell.angle_beta   90.00
_cell.angle_gamma   90.00
#
_symmetry.space_group_name_H-M   'P 1'
#
loop_
_entity.id
_entity.type
_entity.pdbx_description
1 polymer ?
#
loop_
_entity_poly.entity_id
_entity_poly.type
_entity_poly.pdbx_seq_one_letter_code
_entity_poly.pdbx_strand_id
1 'polypeptide(L)'
;MAKTYCIVFVITLFVMGDAFRQNRPDYIKGLIYRKAGETRSVVNQQLRLAARNAKMRITTAEQRRCVENLLTNLFHEGNSVIGLTTKKLINEDEQQGNTSLFDQKKAIDLEFRKIVDHWLPENVAKLGKC
;
A
#
# COMPACT_ATOMS: atom_id res chain seq x y z
N MET A 1 -34.93 21.72 24.22
CA MET A 1 -35.06 21.15 22.85
C MET A 1 -33.98 21.62 21.87
N ALA A 2 -32.98 22.42 22.26
CA ALA A 2 -31.93 22.90 21.34
C ALA A 2 -30.79 21.89 21.06
N LYS A 3 -30.57 20.89 21.94
CA LYS A 3 -29.42 19.98 21.85
C LYS A 3 -29.56 18.93 20.74
N THR A 4 -30.77 18.58 20.34
CA THR A 4 -31.03 17.55 19.32
C THR A 4 -30.74 18.07 17.90
N TYR A 5 -31.02 19.35 17.63
CA TYR A 5 -30.78 19.95 16.31
C TYR A 5 -29.29 20.07 15.97
N CYS A 6 -28.42 20.39 16.93
CA CYS A 6 -26.98 20.46 16.68
C CYS A 6 -26.37 19.10 16.32
N ILE A 7 -26.82 18.01 16.95
CA ILE A 7 -26.29 16.67 16.67
C ILE A 7 -26.68 16.22 15.26
N VAL A 8 -27.94 16.45 14.87
CA VAL A 8 -28.43 16.11 13.52
C VAL A 8 -27.69 16.94 12.46
N PHE A 9 -27.46 18.23 12.70
CA PHE A 9 -26.77 19.12 11.76
C PHE A 9 -25.30 18.73 11.54
N VAL A 10 -24.59 18.34 12.59
CA VAL A 10 -23.18 17.88 12.50
C VAL A 10 -23.09 16.57 11.73
N ILE A 11 -24.02 15.63 11.96
CA ILE A 11 -24.06 14.36 11.23
C ILE A 11 -24.34 14.60 9.74
N THR A 12 -25.30 15.47 9.40
CA THR A 12 -25.58 15.81 8.00
C THR A 12 -24.40 16.50 7.32
N LEU A 13 -23.67 17.38 8.02
CA LEU A 13 -22.46 18.02 7.49
C LEU A 13 -21.32 17.02 7.27
N PHE A 14 -21.16 16.03 8.15
CA PHE A 14 -20.15 14.98 7.99
C PHE A 14 -20.46 14.08 6.78
N VAL A 15 -21.72 13.67 6.64
CA VAL A 15 -22.18 12.84 5.51
C VAL A 15 -22.10 13.61 4.19
N MET A 16 -22.44 14.90 4.16
CA MET A 16 -22.27 15.74 2.97
C MET A 16 -20.79 16.03 2.67
N GLY A 17 -19.94 16.20 3.68
CA GLY A 17 -18.51 16.42 3.49
C GLY A 17 -17.79 15.24 2.83
N ASP A 18 -18.14 14.01 3.22
CA ASP A 18 -17.62 12.79 2.59
C ASP A 18 -18.18 12.58 1.17
N ALA A 19 -19.46 12.87 0.94
CA ALA A 19 -20.08 12.79 -0.39
C ALA A 19 -19.49 13.83 -1.37
N PHE A 20 -19.19 15.05 -0.91
CA PHE A 20 -18.54 16.08 -1.74
C PHE A 20 -17.07 15.76 -2.05
N ARG A 21 -16.38 15.01 -1.18
CA ARG A 21 -15.00 14.56 -1.45
C ARG A 21 -14.92 13.46 -2.50
N GLN A 22 -15.93 12.57 -2.55
CA GLN A 22 -15.99 11.45 -3.48
C GLN A 22 -16.20 11.86 -4.94
N ASN A 23 -16.81 13.02 -5.20
CA ASN A 23 -17.12 13.51 -6.55
C ASN A 23 -15.99 14.33 -7.20
N ARG A 24 -14.77 14.36 -6.63
CA ARG A 24 -13.63 15.03 -7.26
C ARG A 24 -12.81 14.07 -8.10
N PRO A 25 -12.40 14.45 -9.33
CA PRO A 25 -11.51 13.64 -10.16
C PRO A 25 -10.18 13.31 -9.48
N ASP A 26 -9.73 14.11 -8.50
CA ASP A 26 -8.49 13.87 -7.76
C ASP A 26 -8.63 12.86 -6.60
N TYR A 27 -9.84 12.41 -6.27
CA TYR A 27 -10.05 11.52 -5.12
C TYR A 27 -9.41 10.15 -5.33
N ILE A 28 -9.58 9.56 -6.51
CA ILE A 28 -9.02 8.24 -6.84
C ILE A 28 -7.50 8.29 -6.89
N LYS A 29 -6.92 9.32 -7.53
CA LYS A 29 -5.48 9.55 -7.50
C LYS A 29 -4.93 9.64 -6.07
N GLY A 30 -5.60 10.42 -5.21
CA GLY A 30 -5.26 10.51 -3.79
C GLY A 30 -5.33 9.16 -3.06
N LEU A 31 -6.36 8.35 -3.36
CA LEU A 31 -6.50 7.01 -2.81
C LEU A 31 -5.37 6.08 -3.25
N ILE A 32 -5.00 6.09 -4.53
CA ILE A 32 -3.90 5.29 -5.09
C ILE A 32 -2.58 5.64 -4.39
N TYR A 33 -2.24 6.93 -4.29
CA TYR A 33 -1.00 7.34 -3.61
C TYR A 33 -0.98 6.96 -2.13
N ARG A 34 -2.12 7.11 -1.44
CA ARG A 34 -2.24 6.67 -0.04
C ARG A 34 -1.99 5.18 0.09
N LYS A 35 -2.62 4.36 -0.76
CA LYS A 35 -2.47 2.90 -0.75
C LYS A 35 -1.05 2.46 -1.12
N ALA A 36 -0.41 3.15 -2.04
CA ALA A 36 1.01 2.94 -2.34
C ALA A 36 1.90 3.21 -1.12
N GLY A 37 1.63 4.29 -0.37
CA GLY A 37 2.33 4.62 0.88
C GLY A 37 2.14 3.57 1.98
N GLU A 38 0.89 3.16 2.22
CA GLU A 38 0.55 2.10 3.18
C GLU A 38 1.27 0.79 2.83
N THR A 39 1.19 0.37 1.56
CA THR A 39 1.81 -0.86 1.06
C THR A 39 3.32 -0.82 1.20
N ARG A 40 3.95 0.31 0.85
CA ARG A 40 5.39 0.51 1.02
C ARG A 40 5.81 0.39 2.49
N SER A 41 5.03 0.96 3.41
CA SER A 41 5.28 0.84 4.84
C SER A 41 5.26 -0.62 5.29
N VAL A 42 4.22 -1.36 4.93
CA VAL A 42 4.06 -2.78 5.28
C VAL A 42 5.19 -3.63 4.70
N VAL A 43 5.47 -3.50 3.40
CA VAL A 43 6.55 -4.24 2.73
C VAL A 43 7.89 -3.96 3.39
N ASN A 44 8.22 -2.68 3.61
CA ASN A 44 9.50 -2.33 4.20
C ASN A 44 9.64 -2.82 5.64
N GLN A 45 8.58 -2.72 6.44
CA GLN A 45 8.57 -3.22 7.81
C GLN A 45 8.79 -4.73 7.84
N GLN A 46 8.08 -5.49 7.02
CA GLN A 46 8.17 -6.95 6.99
C GLN A 46 9.54 -7.42 6.49
N LEU A 47 10.10 -6.79 5.45
CA LEU A 47 11.46 -7.07 4.99
C LEU A 47 12.51 -6.78 6.08
N ARG A 48 12.37 -5.68 6.83
CA ARG A 48 13.26 -5.38 7.97
C ARG A 48 13.17 -6.44 9.06
N LEU A 49 11.96 -6.87 9.41
CA LEU A 49 11.75 -7.91 10.41
C LEU A 49 12.35 -9.25 9.96
N ALA A 50 12.10 -9.64 8.72
CA ALA A 50 12.67 -10.85 8.12
C ALA A 50 14.21 -10.81 8.11
N ALA A 51 14.81 -9.70 7.69
CA ALA A 51 16.26 -9.55 7.69
C ALA A 51 16.85 -9.57 9.10
N ARG A 52 16.20 -8.97 10.10
CA ARG A 52 16.63 -9.09 11.50
C ARG A 52 16.60 -10.55 11.96
N ASN A 53 15.53 -11.26 11.66
CA ASN A 53 15.40 -12.69 12.00
C ASN A 53 16.47 -13.54 11.32
N ALA A 54 16.77 -13.29 10.05
CA ALA A 54 17.87 -13.95 9.35
C ALA A 54 19.22 -13.61 10.00
N LYS A 55 19.48 -12.33 10.29
CA LYS A 55 20.72 -11.86 10.94
C LYS A 55 20.96 -12.43 12.34
N MET A 56 19.92 -12.86 13.05
CA MET A 56 20.07 -13.53 14.34
C MET A 56 20.54 -14.99 14.22
N ARG A 57 20.38 -15.62 13.04
CA ARG A 57 20.69 -17.04 12.82
C ARG A 57 22.03 -17.27 12.13
N ILE A 58 22.63 -16.22 11.58
CA ILE A 58 23.90 -16.29 10.86
C ILE A 58 25.09 -16.23 11.81
N THR A 59 26.16 -16.93 11.46
CA THR A 59 27.40 -16.98 12.27
C THR A 59 28.61 -16.40 11.55
N THR A 60 28.54 -16.23 10.22
CA THR A 60 29.65 -15.73 9.41
C THR A 60 29.43 -14.31 8.88
N ALA A 61 30.54 -13.61 8.61
CA ALA A 61 30.49 -12.29 8.00
C ALA A 61 29.97 -12.33 6.54
N GLU A 62 30.18 -13.44 5.84
CA GLU A 62 29.73 -13.65 4.47
C GLU A 62 28.19 -13.75 4.40
N GLN A 63 27.58 -14.55 5.28
CA GLN A 63 26.13 -14.63 5.41
C GLN A 63 25.50 -13.27 5.76
N ARG A 64 26.17 -12.49 6.63
CA ARG A 64 25.71 -11.13 6.98
C ARG A 64 25.66 -10.22 5.76
N ARG A 65 26.71 -10.24 4.94
CA ARG A 65 26.77 -9.48 3.68
C ARG A 65 25.71 -9.96 2.68
N CYS A 66 25.47 -11.27 2.58
CA CYS A 66 24.40 -11.82 1.73
C CYS A 66 23.04 -11.23 2.11
N VAL A 67 22.67 -11.28 3.40
CA VAL A 67 21.39 -10.76 3.88
C VAL A 67 21.27 -9.25 3.63
N GLU A 68 22.34 -8.48 3.83
CA GLU A 68 22.33 -7.01 3.63
C GLU A 68 22.19 -6.60 2.17
N ASN A 69 22.94 -7.25 1.28
CA ASN A 69 22.83 -7.01 -0.16
C ASN A 69 21.46 -7.41 -0.68
N LEU A 70 20.98 -8.58 -0.28
CA LEU A 70 19.65 -9.06 -0.68
C LEU A 70 18.55 -8.15 -0.14
N LEU A 71 18.62 -7.71 1.12
CA LEU A 71 17.65 -6.77 1.68
C LEU A 71 17.61 -5.45 0.90
N THR A 72 18.77 -4.91 0.53
CA THR A 72 18.87 -3.66 -0.25
C THR A 72 18.20 -3.81 -1.62
N ASN A 73 18.48 -4.92 -2.32
CA ASN A 73 17.86 -5.24 -3.59
C ASN A 73 16.34 -5.39 -3.46
N LEU A 74 15.88 -6.09 -2.42
CA LEU A 74 14.45 -6.29 -2.17
C LEU A 74 13.72 -4.98 -1.84
N PHE A 75 14.34 -4.03 -1.14
CA PHE A 75 13.74 -2.70 -0.97
C PHE A 75 13.61 -1.95 -2.29
N HIS A 76 14.64 -2.01 -3.13
CA HIS A 76 14.60 -1.36 -4.44
C HIS A 76 13.52 -1.98 -5.33
N GLU A 77 13.49 -3.31 -5.43
CA GLU A 77 12.49 -4.06 -6.20
C GLU A 77 11.07 -3.81 -5.68
N GLY A 78 10.84 -3.88 -4.36
CA GLY A 78 9.53 -3.65 -3.76
C GLY A 78 9.02 -2.24 -4.03
N ASN A 79 9.89 -1.22 -3.92
CA ASN A 79 9.53 0.15 -4.26
C ASN A 79 9.22 0.33 -5.75
N SER A 80 9.96 -0.37 -6.62
CA SER A 80 9.73 -0.36 -8.07
C SER A 80 8.39 -0.98 -8.43
N VAL A 81 8.07 -2.16 -7.90
CA VAL A 81 6.77 -2.84 -8.12
C VAL A 81 5.61 -1.95 -7.65
N ILE A 82 5.70 -1.38 -6.46
CA ILE A 82 4.69 -0.44 -5.94
C ILE A 82 4.55 0.77 -6.86
N GLY A 83 5.67 1.33 -7.35
CA GLY A 83 5.66 2.47 -8.26
C GLY A 83 5.01 2.16 -9.61
N LEU A 84 5.31 0.99 -10.18
CA LEU A 84 4.71 0.51 -11.42
C LEU A 84 3.20 0.27 -11.25
N THR A 85 2.77 -0.36 -10.16
CA THR A 85 1.35 -0.55 -9.84
C THR A 85 0.64 0.79 -9.66
N THR A 86 1.26 1.75 -8.97
CA THR A 86 0.72 3.11 -8.80
C THR A 86 0.52 3.78 -10.17
N LYS A 87 1.54 3.75 -11.04
CA LYS A 87 1.46 4.35 -12.37
C LYS A 87 0.41 3.69 -13.25
N LYS A 88 0.32 2.35 -13.21
CA LYS A 88 -0.70 1.58 -13.91
C LYS A 88 -2.10 2.01 -13.49
N LEU A 89 -2.38 2.05 -12.19
CA LEU A 89 -3.69 2.43 -11.66
C LEU A 89 -4.07 3.87 -11.99
N ILE A 90 -3.11 4.80 -12.00
CA ILE A 90 -3.36 6.19 -12.41
C ILE A 90 -3.73 6.25 -13.91
N ASN A 91 -2.99 5.53 -14.75
CA ASN A 91 -3.30 5.49 -16.18
C ASN A 91 -4.68 4.84 -16.44
N GLU A 92 -5.05 3.81 -15.67
CA GLU A 92 -6.36 3.15 -15.78
C GLU A 92 -7.50 4.07 -15.31
N ASP A 93 -7.30 4.84 -14.24
CA ASP A 93 -8.25 5.86 -13.76
C ASP A 93 -8.50 6.95 -14.82
N GLU A 94 -7.44 7.40 -15.52
CA GLU A 94 -7.56 8.38 -16.61
C GLU A 94 -8.30 7.84 -17.84
N GLN A 95 -8.40 6.52 -18.00
CA GLN A 95 -9.04 5.86 -19.14
C GLN A 95 -10.45 5.33 -18.82
N GLN A 96 -10.81 5.20 -17.54
CA GLN A 96 -12.10 4.63 -17.12
C GLN A 96 -13.22 5.68 -17.09
N GLY A 97 -14.09 5.65 -18.10
CA GLY A 97 -15.40 6.30 -18.03
C GLY A 97 -16.43 5.47 -17.26
N ASN A 98 -17.19 6.11 -16.35
CA ASN A 98 -18.38 5.58 -15.64
C ASN A 98 -18.22 4.26 -14.84
N THR A 99 -17.02 3.91 -14.36
CA THR A 99 -16.89 2.82 -13.38
C THR A 99 -17.33 3.33 -12.00
N SER A 100 -18.07 2.52 -11.24
CA SER A 100 -18.46 2.88 -9.87
C SER A 100 -17.22 3.11 -9.01
N LEU A 101 -17.25 4.17 -8.18
CA LEU A 101 -16.20 4.48 -7.21
C LEU A 101 -15.89 3.27 -6.30
N PHE A 102 -16.91 2.49 -5.96
CA PHE A 102 -16.75 1.29 -5.14
C PHE A 102 -15.89 0.22 -5.84
N ASP A 103 -16.14 -0.02 -7.14
CA ASP A 103 -15.42 -1.00 -7.92
C ASP A 103 -13.97 -0.55 -8.18
N GLN A 104 -13.76 0.73 -8.43
CA GLN A 104 -12.41 1.31 -8.55
C GLN A 104 -11.62 1.15 -7.26
N LYS A 105 -12.20 1.49 -6.11
CA LYS A 105 -11.57 1.29 -4.80
C LYS A 105 -11.19 -0.17 -4.57
N LYS A 106 -12.11 -1.09 -4.88
CA LYS A 106 -11.87 -2.53 -4.75
C LYS A 106 -10.74 -3.01 -5.66
N ALA A 107 -10.67 -2.51 -6.89
CA ALA A 107 -9.59 -2.84 -7.83
C ALA A 107 -8.22 -2.34 -7.32
N ILE A 108 -8.16 -1.10 -6.85
CA ILE A 108 -6.95 -0.51 -6.24
C ILE A 108 -6.49 -1.34 -5.04
N ASP A 109 -7.40 -1.63 -4.12
CA ASP A 109 -7.10 -2.45 -2.93
C ASP A 109 -6.58 -3.83 -3.32
N LEU A 110 -7.14 -4.44 -4.37
CA LEU A 110 -6.74 -5.76 -4.86
C LEU A 110 -5.34 -5.76 -5.48
N GLU A 111 -4.99 -4.75 -6.30
CA GLU A 111 -3.66 -4.67 -6.90
C GLU A 111 -2.57 -4.48 -5.85
N PHE A 112 -2.79 -3.61 -4.85
CA PHE A 112 -1.81 -3.45 -3.76
C PHE A 112 -1.77 -4.67 -2.84
N ARG A 113 -2.90 -5.33 -2.60
CA ARG A 113 -2.94 -6.58 -1.83
C ARG A 113 -2.14 -7.69 -2.49
N LYS A 114 -2.14 -7.81 -3.82
CA LYS A 114 -1.29 -8.79 -4.53
C LYS A 114 0.19 -8.63 -4.18
N ILE A 115 0.68 -7.39 -4.03
CA ILE A 115 2.06 -7.14 -3.62
C ILE A 115 2.33 -7.68 -2.22
N VAL A 116 1.40 -7.45 -1.28
CA VAL A 116 1.53 -7.91 0.11
C VAL A 116 1.38 -9.42 0.25
N ASP A 117 0.46 -10.03 -0.50
CA ASP A 117 0.09 -11.43 -0.31
C ASP A 117 0.92 -12.39 -1.16
N HIS A 118 1.48 -11.93 -2.28
CA HIS A 118 2.21 -12.80 -3.23
C HIS A 118 3.68 -12.41 -3.33
N TRP A 119 3.96 -11.15 -3.68
CA TRP A 119 5.34 -10.70 -3.87
C TRP A 119 6.13 -10.71 -2.55
N LEU A 120 5.54 -10.22 -1.45
CA LEU A 120 6.25 -10.09 -0.18
C LEU A 120 6.67 -11.43 0.45
N PRO A 121 5.80 -12.46 0.60
CA PRO A 121 6.18 -13.73 1.22
C PRO A 121 7.28 -14.46 0.44
N GLU A 122 7.20 -14.48 -0.90
CA GLU A 122 8.21 -15.09 -1.76
C GLU A 122 9.59 -14.46 -1.56
N ASN A 123 9.64 -13.14 -1.44
CA ASN A 123 10.90 -12.41 -1.28
C ASN A 123 11.42 -12.44 0.16
N VAL A 124 10.54 -12.47 1.16
CA VAL A 124 10.91 -12.75 2.56
C VAL A 124 11.55 -14.13 2.69
N ALA A 125 11.03 -15.15 2.00
CA ALA A 125 11.61 -16.49 2.01
C ALA A 125 13.04 -16.52 1.43
N LYS A 126 13.37 -15.65 0.47
CA LYS A 126 14.74 -15.54 -0.08
C LYS A 126 15.75 -15.08 0.97
N LEU A 127 15.37 -14.18 1.88
CA LEU A 127 16.26 -13.70 2.97
C LEU A 127 16.67 -14.83 3.93
N GLY A 128 15.84 -15.87 4.07
CA GLY A 128 16.16 -17.04 4.88
C GLY A 128 17.14 -18.02 4.24
N LYS A 129 17.56 -17.81 2.99
CA LYS A 129 18.46 -18.71 2.25
C LYS A 129 19.94 -18.32 2.30
N CYS A 130 20.30 -17.22 2.97
CA CYS A 130 21.65 -16.63 2.96
C CYS A 130 22.68 -17.29 3.92
#